data_AF-A0A7C3SEY2-F1
#
_entry.id   AF-A0A7C3SEY2-F1
#
_cell.length_a   1.000
_cell.length_b   1.000
_cell.length_c   1.000
_cell.angle_alpha   90.00
_cell.angle_beta   90.00
_cell.angle_gamma   90.00
#
_symmetry.space_group_name_H-M   'P 1'
#
loop_
_entity.id
_entity.type
_entity.pdbx_description
1 polymer ?
#
loop_
_entity_poly.entity_id
_entity_poly.type
_entity_poly.pdbx_seq_one_letter_code
_entity_poly.pdbx_strand_id
1 'polypeptide(L)' 'MASEEEIFPIVTETVVGRTREDYQKFGKRATGYIGKHIVGTGEDTHLTTKVLIDLLKPHVILVSGKR' A
#
# COMPACT_ATOMS: atom_id res chain seq x y z
N MET A 1 15.76 26.22 -6.62
CA MET A 1 14.34 25.99 -6.25
C MET A 1 13.93 24.72 -6.95
N ALA A 2 14.05 23.59 -6.24
CA ALA A 2 13.79 22.28 -6.80
C ALA A 2 12.32 22.22 -7.27
N SER A 3 12.15 21.78 -8.51
CA SER A 3 10.89 21.57 -9.20
C SER A 3 9.89 20.80 -8.34
N GLU A 4 8.64 21.26 -8.34
CA GLU A 4 7.46 20.71 -7.64
C GLU A 4 7.06 19.28 -8.09
N GLU A 5 7.95 18.55 -8.76
CA GLU A 5 7.72 17.19 -9.27
C GLU A 5 8.27 16.06 -8.36
N GLU A 6 8.95 16.37 -7.25
CA GLU A 6 9.73 15.36 -6.51
C GLU A 6 9.49 15.33 -4.99
N ILE A 7 8.25 15.51 -4.55
CA ILE A 7 7.84 15.10 -3.20
C ILE A 7 6.64 14.17 -3.34
N PHE A 8 6.91 12.96 -3.84
CA PHE A 8 6.07 11.81 -3.52
C PHE A 8 5.92 11.83 -2.00
N PRO A 9 4.70 11.83 -1.42
CA PRO A 9 4.60 11.75 0.02
C PRO A 9 5.37 10.52 0.41
N ILE A 10 6.28 10.64 1.38
CA ILE A 10 6.88 9.49 2.05
C ILE A 10 5.69 8.64 2.47
N VAL A 11 5.40 7.59 1.69
CA VAL A 11 4.07 6.98 1.61
C VAL A 11 3.85 6.29 2.94
N THR A 12 3.08 6.91 3.83
CA THR A 12 2.82 6.31 5.15
C THR A 12 2.02 5.01 5.02
N GLU A 13 1.31 4.82 3.90
CA GLU A 13 0.37 3.72 3.69
C GLU A 13 0.36 3.27 2.22
N THR A 14 0.68 2.00 1.98
CA THR A 14 0.72 1.37 0.65
C THR A 14 -0.69 0.98 0.21
N VAL A 15 -1.13 1.37 -0.99
CA VAL A 15 -2.43 0.93 -1.56
C VAL A 15 -2.19 0.03 -2.77
N VAL A 16 -2.52 -1.25 -2.65
CA VAL A 16 -2.42 -2.24 -3.74
C VAL A 16 -3.58 -2.03 -4.72
N GLY A 17 -3.25 -2.03 -6.01
CA GLY A 17 -4.25 -1.91 -7.08
C GLY A 17 -4.50 -0.48 -7.61
N ARG A 18 -3.81 0.53 -7.07
CA ARG A 18 -3.91 1.93 -7.55
C ARG A 18 -2.71 2.36 -8.39
N THR A 19 -2.98 3.06 -9.49
CA THR A 19 -1.96 3.83 -10.20
C THR A 19 -1.78 5.21 -9.56
N ARG A 20 -0.79 5.98 -10.03
CA ARG A 20 -0.56 7.36 -9.59
C ARG A 20 -1.77 8.25 -9.87
N GLU A 21 -2.37 8.10 -11.03
CA GLU A 21 -3.55 8.87 -11.47
C GLU A 21 -4.78 8.53 -10.62
N ASP A 22 -4.98 7.24 -10.29
CA ASP A 22 -6.06 6.82 -9.40
C ASP A 22 -5.87 7.39 -7.99
N TYR A 23 -4.64 7.44 -7.49
CA TYR A 23 -4.36 8.00 -6.17
C TYR A 23 -4.62 9.51 -6.11
N GLN A 24 -4.26 10.25 -7.16
CA GLN A 24 -4.56 11.69 -7.25
C GLN A 24 -6.07 11.96 -7.28
N LYS A 25 -6.87 11.08 -7.90
CA LYS A 25 -8.33 11.24 -8.02
C LYS A 25 -9.09 10.77 -6.78
N PHE A 26 -8.71 9.63 -6.22
CA PHE A 26 -9.50 8.92 -5.20
C PHE A 26 -8.83 8.87 -3.83
N GLY A 27 -7.55 9.24 -3.72
CA GLY A 27 -6.79 9.26 -2.47
C GLY A 27 -6.81 7.89 -1.77
N LYS A 28 -7.45 7.84 -0.59
CA LYS A 28 -7.69 6.60 0.19
C LYS A 28 -9.17 6.18 0.24
N ARG A 29 -10.06 6.91 -0.44
CA ARG A 29 -11.49 6.60 -0.46
C ARG A 29 -11.70 5.24 -1.14
N ALA A 30 -12.66 4.45 -0.64
CA ALA A 30 -12.95 3.12 -1.17
C ALA A 30 -11.71 2.20 -1.20
N THR A 31 -10.92 2.21 -0.12
CA THR A 31 -9.85 1.24 0.11
C THR A 31 -10.18 0.39 1.33
N GLY A 32 -9.75 -0.87 1.32
CA GLY A 32 -9.88 -1.82 2.43
C GLY A 32 -8.53 -2.11 3.07
N TYR A 33 -8.46 -2.35 4.38
CA TYR A 33 -7.23 -2.74 5.05
C TYR A 33 -7.01 -4.25 4.93
N ILE A 34 -5.82 -4.68 4.48
CA ILE A 34 -5.48 -6.10 4.34
C ILE A 34 -4.32 -6.56 5.24
N GLY A 35 -3.54 -5.64 5.81
CA GLY A 35 -2.45 -5.98 6.71
C GLY A 35 -1.40 -4.88 6.83
N LYS A 36 -0.20 -5.25 7.30
CA LYS A 36 0.97 -4.37 7.33
C LYS A 36 2.13 -5.04 6.60
N HIS A 37 3.05 -4.23 6.07
CA HIS A 37 4.33 -4.74 5.60
C HIS A 37 5.08 -5.38 6.77
N ILE A 38 5.60 -6.58 6.52
CA ILE A 38 6.54 -7.26 7.40
C ILE A 38 7.93 -7.02 6.79
N VAL A 39 8.84 -6.47 7.59
CA VAL A 39 10.22 -6.16 7.17
C VAL A 39 11.17 -6.75 8.20
N GLY A 40 12.34 -7.21 7.75
CA GLY A 40 13.32 -7.89 8.59
C GLY A 40 13.24 -9.40 8.46
N THR A 41 14.03 -10.09 9.28
CA THR A 41 14.20 -11.54 9.25
C THR A 41 14.35 -12.10 10.66
N GLY A 42 13.78 -13.27 10.93
CA GLY A 42 13.92 -13.93 12.22
C GLY A 42 13.32 -13.09 13.37
N GLU A 43 14.10 -12.88 14.42
CA GLU A 43 13.68 -12.14 15.61
C GLU A 43 13.58 -10.62 15.38
N ASP A 44 14.28 -10.07 14.39
CA ASP A 44 14.26 -8.65 14.02
C ASP A 44 13.10 -8.30 13.07
N THR A 45 12.04 -9.11 13.07
CA THR A 45 10.90 -8.91 12.20
C THR A 45 9.97 -7.84 12.78
N HIS A 46 9.68 -6.81 11.99
CA HIS A 46 8.84 -5.67 12.40
C HIS A 46 7.68 -5.42 11.45
N LEU A 47 6.53 -5.04 12.04
CA LEU A 47 5.37 -4.56 11.30
C LEU A 47 5.51 -3.06 11.04
N THR A 48 5.45 -2.65 9.78
CA THR A 48 5.69 -1.28 9.38
C THR A 48 4.42 -0.59 8.87
N THR A 49 4.39 -0.21 7.60
CA THR A 49 3.31 0.54 6.97
C THR A 49 2.07 -0.31 6.76
N LYS A 50 0.89 0.32 6.85
CA LYS A 50 -0.36 -0.36 6.51
C LYS A 50 -0.42 -0.62 5.02
N VAL A 51 -0.96 -1.78 4.68
CA VAL A 51 -1.31 -2.18 3.32
C VAL A 51 -2.82 -2.11 3.19
N LEU A 52 -3.25 -1.24 2.30
CA LEU A 52 -4.62 -1.09 1.86
C LEU A 52 -4.77 -1.72 0.48
N ILE A 53 -5.98 -2.08 0.09
CA ILE A 53 -6.35 -2.55 -1.24
C ILE A 53 -7.43 -1.66 -1.83
N ASP A 54 -7.37 -1.39 -3.13
CA ASP A 54 -8.45 -0.71 -3.82
C ASP A 54 -9.71 -1.59 -3.85
N LEU A 55 -10.88 -1.02 -3.54
CA LEU A 55 -12.17 -1.72 -3.60
C LEU A 55 -13.03 -1.25 -4.78
N LEU A 56 -12.56 -0.27 -5.56
CA LEU A 56 -13.25 0.23 -6.75
C LEU A 56 -13.11 -0.70 -7.96
N LYS A 57 -12.09 -1.57 -7.95
CA LYS A 57 -11.75 -2.47 -9.05
C LYS A 57 -11.73 -3.93 -8.55
N PRO A 58 -12.04 -4.91 -9.41
CA PRO A 58 -11.95 -6.31 -9.03
C PRO A 58 -10.47 -6.73 -8.88
N HIS A 59 -10.18 -7.50 -7.83
CA HIS A 59 -8.84 -8.04 -7.55
C HIS A 59 -8.91 -9.56 -7.37
N VAL A 60 -7.93 -10.25 -7.97
CA VAL A 60 -7.69 -11.68 -7.72
C VAL A 60 -6.51 -11.79 -6.75
N ILE A 61 -6.74 -12.34 -5.56
CA ILE A 61 -5.74 -12.43 -4.50
C ILE A 61 -5.50 -13.89 -4.17
N LEU A 62 -4.26 -14.35 -4.30
CA LEU A 62 -3.85 -15.67 -3.82
C LEU A 62 -3.58 -15.58 -2.32
N VAL A 63 -4.40 -16.26 -1.52
CA VAL A 63 -4.12 -16.50 -0.10
C VAL A 63 -3.51 -17.89 0.02
N SER A 64 -2.26 -17.94 0.46
CA SER A 64 -1.52 -19.18 0.66
C SER A 64 -0.69 -19.09 1.94
N GLY A 65 -0.52 -20.22 2.62
CA GLY A 65 0.24 -20.30 3.85
C GLY A 65 0.87 -21.68 3.99
N LYS A 66 2.07 -21.72 4.56
CA LYS A 66 2.72 -22.96 5.00
C LYS A 66 2.40 -23.15 6.49
N ARG A 67 2.00 -24.37 6.87
CA ARG A 67 1.86 -24.77 8.27
C ARG A 67 3.22 -25.00 8.91
#